data_AF-A0AA87AZF3-F1
#
_entry.id   AF-A0AA87AZF3-F1
#
_cell.length_a   1.000
_cell.length_b   1.000
_cell.length_c   1.000
_cell.angle_alpha   90.00
_cell.angle_beta   90.00
_cell.angle_gamma   90.00
#
_symmetry.space_group_name_H-M   'P 1'
#
loop_
_entity.id
_entity.type
_entity.pdbx_description
1 polymer ?
#
loop_
_entity_poly.entity_id
_entity_poly.type
_entity_poly.pdbx_seq_one_letter_code
_entity_poly.pdbx_strand_id
1 'polypeptide(L)'
;MLNLPRHRPNRRGPFRHLAYACVLAILLSGCQSMDPDGLASSAAPPEISGPAAGAIAGDMVSRLAEQIGQGKATVALKQDGSPFGQALEAALKGWGYAVVTDQKTDSGAAVIPLAYVIMPYDGQVLARLSTSSVELGRAYTLTTSGATPASALSLMRRG
;
A
#
# COMPACT_ATOMS: atom_id res chain seq x y z
N MET A 1 3.81 56.28 -52.72
CA MET A 1 3.42 56.07 -51.31
C MET A 1 2.26 55.10 -51.26
N LEU A 2 2.49 53.84 -50.89
CA LEU A 2 1.41 52.93 -50.46
C LEU A 2 1.96 52.05 -49.33
N ASN A 3 1.50 52.31 -48.11
CA ASN A 3 1.82 51.54 -46.90
C ASN A 3 0.98 50.25 -46.89
N LEU A 4 1.61 49.08 -46.77
CA LEU A 4 0.92 47.85 -46.36
C LEU A 4 1.31 47.50 -44.91
N PRO A 5 0.33 47.16 -44.03
CA PRO A 5 0.62 46.81 -42.66
C PRO A 5 1.20 45.39 -42.60
N ARG A 6 2.39 45.26 -41.99
CA ARG A 6 2.97 43.95 -41.64
C ARG A 6 2.09 43.28 -40.58
N HIS A 7 1.40 42.22 -40.99
CA HIS A 7 0.70 41.30 -40.10
C HIS A 7 1.72 40.63 -39.16
N ARG A 8 1.68 40.95 -37.86
CA ARG A 8 2.40 40.20 -36.82
C ARG A 8 1.68 38.87 -36.60
N PRO A 9 2.30 37.70 -36.83
CA PRO A 9 1.74 36.43 -36.40
C PRO A 9 1.83 36.35 -34.87
N ASN A 10 0.66 36.17 -34.29
CA ASN A 10 0.37 35.99 -32.89
C ASN A 10 1.22 34.85 -32.28
N ARG A 11 2.19 35.19 -31.41
CA ARG A 11 3.08 34.27 -30.67
C ARG A 11 2.30 33.52 -29.57
N ARG A 12 1.27 32.75 -29.95
CA ARG A 12 0.46 31.87 -29.07
C ARG A 12 0.87 30.39 -29.16
N GLY A 13 2.07 30.10 -29.68
CA GLY A 13 2.59 28.74 -29.87
C GLY A 13 3.03 28.04 -28.58
N PRO A 14 3.96 28.59 -27.77
CA PRO A 14 4.59 27.81 -26.70
C PRO A 14 3.68 27.59 -25.49
N PHE A 15 2.83 28.56 -25.15
CA PHE A 15 1.94 28.47 -23.98
C PHE A 15 0.82 27.44 -24.15
N ARG A 16 0.31 27.26 -25.38
CA ARG A 16 -0.72 26.24 -25.64
C ARG A 16 -0.15 24.83 -25.51
N HIS A 17 1.04 24.59 -26.07
CA HIS A 17 1.71 23.29 -25.94
C HIS A 17 2.09 22.97 -24.49
N LEU A 18 2.56 23.97 -23.72
CA LEU A 18 2.82 23.82 -22.29
C LEU A 18 1.55 23.44 -21.53
N ALA A 19 0.42 24.11 -21.81
CA ALA A 19 -0.85 23.80 -21.17
C ALA A 19 -1.33 22.37 -21.47
N TYR A 20 -1.23 21.91 -22.73
CA TYR A 20 -1.56 20.52 -23.08
C TYR A 20 -0.64 19.51 -22.39
N ALA A 21 0.66 19.79 -22.30
CA ALA A 21 1.61 18.93 -21.59
C ALA A 21 1.29 18.85 -20.09
N CYS A 22 0.94 19.98 -19.45
CA CYS A 22 0.53 19.99 -18.05
C CYS A 22 -0.78 19.23 -17.82
N VAL A 23 -1.78 19.40 -18.69
CA VAL A 23 -3.04 18.65 -18.59
C VAL A 23 -2.80 17.15 -18.76
N LEU A 24 -1.98 16.75 -19.72
CA LEU A 24 -1.60 15.35 -19.91
C LEU A 24 -0.83 14.79 -18.70
N ALA A 25 0.07 15.57 -18.11
CA ALA A 25 0.81 15.17 -16.92
C ALA A 25 -0.09 15.01 -15.67
N ILE A 26 -1.10 15.87 -15.51
CA ILE A 26 -2.08 15.75 -14.41
C ILE A 26 -2.96 14.51 -14.62
N LEU A 27 -3.36 14.22 -15.86
CA LEU A 27 -4.14 13.01 -16.17
C LEU A 27 -3.34 11.72 -15.96
N LEU A 28 -2.02 11.78 -16.10
CA LEU A 28 -1.11 10.65 -15.87
C LEU A 28 -0.59 10.56 -14.42
N SER A 29 -0.95 11.49 -13.53
CA SER A 29 -0.52 11.43 -12.14
C SER A 29 -1.31 10.32 -11.41
N GLY A 30 -0.68 9.17 -11.19
CA GLY A 30 -1.16 8.19 -10.22
C GLY A 30 -0.92 8.70 -8.80
N CYS A 31 -1.88 8.54 -7.89
CA CYS A 31 -1.70 8.85 -6.47
C CYS A 31 -0.73 7.85 -5.83
N GLN A 32 0.59 8.07 -5.95
CA GLN A 32 1.58 7.38 -5.13
C GLN A 32 1.79 8.18 -3.84
N SER A 33 0.91 7.96 -2.85
CA SER A 33 1.17 8.43 -1.49
C SER A 33 2.15 7.45 -0.85
N MET A 34 3.44 7.81 -0.89
CA MET A 34 4.48 7.14 -0.13
C MET A 34 4.66 7.90 1.18
N ASP A 35 4.62 7.18 2.28
CA ASP A 35 4.89 7.68 3.62
C ASP A 35 6.39 7.96 3.81
N PRO A 36 6.79 8.68 4.89
CA PRO A 36 8.20 8.98 5.19
C PRO A 36 9.09 7.74 5.23
N ASP A 37 8.53 6.58 5.57
CA ASP A 37 9.21 5.28 5.62
C ASP A 37 9.31 4.59 4.25
N GLY A 38 8.88 5.25 3.17
CA GLY A 38 8.92 4.73 1.80
C GLY A 38 7.88 3.63 1.51
N LEU A 39 6.88 3.48 2.38
CA LEU A 39 5.79 2.52 2.24
C LEU A 39 4.51 3.21 1.74
N ALA A 40 3.65 2.45 1.06
CA ALA A 40 2.31 2.93 0.75
C ALA A 40 1.48 3.03 2.05
N SER A 41 0.57 4.01 2.13
CA SER A 41 -0.34 4.09 3.28
C SER A 41 -1.17 2.82 3.42
N SER A 42 -1.38 2.39 4.66
CA SER A 42 -2.28 1.27 4.95
C SER A 42 -3.71 1.61 4.51
N ALA A 43 -4.37 0.66 3.86
CA ALA A 43 -5.77 0.83 3.42
C ALA A 43 -6.48 -0.53 3.27
N ALA A 44 -7.65 -0.66 3.90
CA ALA A 44 -8.56 -1.77 3.74
C ALA A 44 -10.03 -1.32 3.72
N PRO A 45 -10.87 -1.92 2.85
CA PRO A 45 -12.30 -1.65 2.84
C PRO A 45 -12.96 -2.05 4.16
N PRO A 46 -13.98 -1.30 4.61
CA PRO A 46 -14.70 -1.64 5.84
C PRO A 46 -15.55 -2.92 5.70
N GLU A 47 -15.84 -3.38 4.48
CA GLU A 47 -16.79 -4.48 4.23
C GLU A 47 -16.22 -5.89 4.45
N ILE A 48 -14.96 -6.05 4.90
CA ILE A 48 -14.42 -7.38 5.22
C ILE A 48 -14.90 -7.84 6.59
N SER A 49 -15.52 -9.02 6.64
CA SER A 49 -15.98 -9.62 7.88
C SER A 49 -14.81 -9.92 8.83
N GLY A 50 -15.04 -9.82 10.14
CA GLY A 50 -14.02 -10.12 11.16
C GLY A 50 -13.35 -11.50 10.97
N PRO A 51 -14.10 -12.59 10.73
CA PRO A 51 -13.50 -13.90 10.47
C PRO A 51 -12.63 -13.93 9.21
N ALA A 52 -13.03 -13.25 8.13
CA ALA A 52 -12.23 -13.17 6.91
C ALA A 52 -10.95 -12.34 7.14
N ALA A 53 -11.07 -11.20 7.82
CA ALA A 53 -9.92 -10.37 8.19
C ALA A 53 -8.90 -11.17 9.02
N GLY A 54 -9.37 -11.91 10.03
CA GLY A 54 -8.52 -12.78 10.86
C GLY A 54 -7.82 -13.89 10.06
N ALA A 55 -8.55 -14.57 9.17
CA ALA A 55 -7.98 -15.62 8.33
C ALA A 55 -6.89 -15.09 7.38
N ILE A 56 -7.14 -13.96 6.72
CA ILE A 56 -6.17 -13.31 5.83
C ILE A 56 -4.95 -12.83 6.61
N ALA A 57 -5.16 -12.14 7.73
CA ALA A 57 -4.09 -11.63 8.58
C ALA A 57 -3.20 -12.78 9.11
N GLY A 58 -3.80 -13.87 9.58
CA GLY A 58 -3.09 -15.05 10.06
C GLY A 58 -2.20 -15.71 9.01
N ASP A 59 -2.73 -15.95 7.79
CA ASP A 59 -1.89 -16.50 6.69
C ASP A 59 -0.77 -15.52 6.34
N MET A 60 -1.09 -14.25 6.08
CA MET A 60 -0.08 -13.27 5.64
C MET A 60 1.04 -13.08 6.67
N VAL A 61 0.72 -13.05 7.98
CA VAL A 61 1.74 -12.93 9.03
C VAL A 61 2.60 -14.19 9.13
N SER A 62 2.01 -15.39 8.94
CA SER A 62 2.81 -16.62 8.90
C SER A 62 3.86 -16.58 7.79
N ARG A 63 3.50 -16.06 6.61
CA ARG A 63 4.42 -15.87 5.48
C ARG A 63 5.42 -14.75 5.72
N LEU A 64 5.01 -13.68 6.40
CA LEU A 64 5.91 -12.61 6.79
C LEU A 64 7.00 -13.15 7.75
N ALA A 65 6.60 -13.95 8.73
CA ALA A 65 7.52 -14.51 9.71
C ALA A 65 8.56 -15.46 9.10
N GLU A 66 8.21 -16.15 8.00
CA GLU A 66 9.17 -16.92 7.20
C GLU A 66 10.24 -16.02 6.54
N GLN A 67 9.93 -14.74 6.25
CA GLN A 67 10.86 -13.82 5.59
C GLN A 67 11.70 -12.99 6.55
N ILE A 68 11.11 -12.51 7.66
CA ILE A 68 11.79 -11.57 8.58
C ILE A 68 12.18 -12.21 9.92
N GLY A 69 11.85 -13.50 10.11
CA GLY A 69 12.09 -14.25 11.34
C GLY A 69 10.99 -14.04 12.39
N GLN A 70 10.64 -15.10 13.10
CA GLN A 70 9.57 -15.11 14.11
C GLN A 70 9.95 -14.31 15.36
N GLY A 71 9.11 -13.34 15.76
CA GLY A 71 9.08 -12.73 17.10
C GLY A 71 10.34 -12.01 17.61
N LYS A 72 11.35 -11.79 16.76
CA LYS A 72 12.63 -11.17 17.17
C LYS A 72 12.66 -9.65 17.01
N ALA A 73 11.68 -9.06 16.33
CA ALA A 73 11.68 -7.65 15.96
C ALA A 73 10.42 -6.94 16.45
N THR A 74 10.53 -5.63 16.63
CA THR A 74 9.38 -4.74 16.83
C THR A 74 8.84 -4.33 15.46
N VAL A 75 7.55 -4.51 15.25
CA VAL A 75 6.85 -4.09 14.02
C VAL A 75 6.14 -2.78 14.29
N ALA A 76 6.47 -1.74 13.52
CA ALA A 76 5.67 -0.52 13.47
C ALA A 76 4.54 -0.71 12.48
N LEU A 77 3.34 -0.94 12.99
CA LEU A 77 2.15 -1.10 12.17
C LEU A 77 1.42 0.24 12.05
N LYS A 78 1.33 0.75 10.83
CA LYS A 78 0.46 1.89 10.55
C LYS A 78 -0.97 1.41 10.39
N GLN A 79 -1.85 1.77 11.33
CA GLN A 79 -3.25 1.40 11.26
C GLN A 79 -4.04 2.36 10.37
N ASP A 80 -5.12 1.86 9.80
CA ASP A 80 -6.13 2.66 9.08
C ASP A 80 -7.49 2.65 9.79
N GLY A 81 -7.57 2.07 11.00
CA GLY A 81 -8.80 1.90 11.77
C GLY A 81 -9.75 0.80 11.26
N SER A 82 -9.36 0.05 10.22
CA SER A 82 -10.18 -1.03 9.67
C SER A 82 -10.19 -2.28 10.56
N PRO A 83 -11.23 -3.14 10.43
CA PRO A 83 -11.23 -4.47 11.05
C PRO A 83 -10.02 -5.31 10.64
N PHE A 84 -9.51 -5.14 9.42
CA PHE A 84 -8.31 -5.82 8.96
C PHE A 84 -7.06 -5.36 9.70
N GLY A 85 -6.89 -4.05 9.91
CA GLY A 85 -5.76 -3.50 10.68
C GLY A 85 -5.69 -4.07 12.10
N GLN A 86 -6.84 -4.16 12.77
CA GLN A 86 -6.94 -4.76 14.12
C GLN A 86 -6.63 -6.26 14.10
N ALA A 87 -7.15 -6.99 13.11
CA ALA A 87 -6.86 -8.42 12.94
C ALA A 87 -5.37 -8.67 12.65
N LEU A 88 -4.73 -7.80 11.85
CA LEU A 88 -3.31 -7.87 11.54
C LEU A 88 -2.45 -7.60 12.77
N GLU A 89 -2.78 -6.58 13.57
CA GLU A 89 -2.11 -6.32 14.85
C GLU A 89 -2.19 -7.54 15.78
N ALA A 90 -3.38 -8.13 15.91
CA ALA A 90 -3.58 -9.32 16.74
C ALA A 90 -2.78 -10.53 16.22
N ALA A 91 -2.76 -10.75 14.91
CA ALA A 91 -2.00 -11.83 14.29
C ALA A 91 -0.47 -11.66 14.49
N LEU A 92 0.04 -10.43 14.36
CA LEU A 92 1.45 -10.12 14.64
C LEU A 92 1.81 -10.43 16.10
N LYS A 93 1.00 -9.98 17.05
CA LYS A 93 1.19 -10.27 18.48
C LYS A 93 1.12 -11.77 18.76
N GLY A 94 0.16 -12.48 18.14
CA GLY A 94 0.02 -13.93 18.26
C GLY A 94 1.23 -14.72 17.72
N TRP A 95 1.93 -14.17 16.73
CA TRP A 95 3.20 -14.70 16.22
C TRP A 95 4.43 -14.28 17.02
N GLY A 96 4.25 -13.52 18.11
CA GLY A 96 5.30 -13.13 19.04
C GLY A 96 6.00 -11.81 18.71
N TYR A 97 5.51 -11.02 17.76
CA TYR A 97 6.06 -9.69 17.50
C TYR A 97 5.60 -8.69 18.56
N ALA A 98 6.51 -7.81 18.98
CA ALA A 98 6.11 -6.55 19.60
C ALA A 98 5.52 -5.64 18.50
N VAL A 99 4.36 -5.03 18.75
CA VAL A 99 3.71 -4.14 17.78
C VAL A 99 3.56 -2.76 18.39
N VAL A 100 4.01 -1.75 17.65
CA VAL A 100 3.78 -0.33 17.97
C VAL A 100 2.92 0.29 16.88
N THR A 101 1.93 1.08 17.29
CA THR A 101 0.92 1.68 16.41
C THR A 101 0.96 3.19 16.57
N ASP A 102 0.99 3.94 15.47
CA ASP A 102 0.90 5.40 15.45
C ASP A 102 1.92 6.16 16.32
N GLN A 103 3.00 5.50 16.72
CA GLN A 103 4.06 6.08 17.55
C GLN A 103 5.29 6.39 16.70
N LYS A 104 5.82 7.60 16.87
CA LYS A 104 7.18 7.94 16.45
C LYS A 104 8.12 7.06 17.24
N THR A 105 8.69 6.05 16.58
CA THR A 105 9.66 5.17 17.21
C THR A 105 10.96 5.93 17.36
N ASP A 106 11.56 5.88 18.55
CA ASP A 106 12.88 6.47 18.78
C ASP A 106 13.87 5.83 17.82
N SER A 107 14.66 6.66 17.12
CA SER A 107 15.55 6.27 16.01
C SER A 107 16.65 5.25 16.36
N GLY A 108 16.68 4.72 17.58
CA GLY A 108 17.68 3.78 18.07
C GLY A 108 17.22 2.31 18.15
N ALA A 109 15.91 2.02 18.11
CA ALA A 109 15.43 0.64 18.11
C ALA A 109 15.28 0.13 16.67
N ALA A 110 15.73 -1.10 16.40
CA ALA A 110 15.53 -1.75 15.10
C ALA A 110 14.04 -2.12 14.93
N VAL A 111 13.29 -1.23 14.29
CA VAL A 111 11.86 -1.35 14.04
C VAL A 111 11.63 -1.67 12.57
N ILE A 112 10.76 -2.64 12.30
CA ILE A 112 10.35 -2.99 10.94
C ILE A 112 9.04 -2.26 10.64
N PRO A 113 9.04 -1.21 9.80
CA PRO A 113 7.79 -0.59 9.38
C PRO A 113 7.02 -1.58 8.53
N LEU A 114 5.71 -1.66 8.78
CA LEU A 114 4.78 -2.53 8.09
C LEU A 114 3.55 -1.75 7.67
N ALA A 115 3.26 -1.80 6.38
CA ALA A 115 2.03 -1.31 5.79
C ALA A 115 1.27 -2.45 5.11
N TYR A 116 -0.04 -2.27 4.91
CA TYR A 116 -0.87 -3.24 4.22
C TYR A 116 -1.83 -2.58 3.22
N VAL A 117 -2.12 -3.27 2.13
CA VAL A 117 -3.20 -2.88 1.24
C VAL A 117 -4.11 -4.08 1.05
N ILE A 118 -5.40 -3.86 1.27
CA ILE A 118 -6.45 -4.81 0.98
C ILE A 118 -7.33 -4.19 -0.09
N MET A 119 -7.55 -4.90 -1.20
CA MET A 119 -8.43 -4.41 -2.26
C MET A 119 -9.32 -5.53 -2.80
N PRO A 120 -10.61 -5.24 -3.06
CA PRO A 120 -11.46 -6.18 -3.76
C PRO A 120 -11.03 -6.27 -5.22
N TYR A 121 -11.04 -7.48 -5.78
CA TYR A 121 -10.75 -7.75 -7.18
C TYR A 121 -11.48 -9.01 -7.63
N ASP A 122 -12.40 -8.89 -8.59
CA ASP A 122 -13.07 -10.02 -9.23
C ASP A 122 -13.66 -11.08 -8.26
N GLY A 123 -14.46 -10.62 -7.28
CA GLY A 123 -15.06 -11.47 -6.25
C GLY A 123 -14.08 -12.03 -5.22
N GLN A 124 -12.80 -11.67 -5.32
CA GLN A 124 -11.72 -12.00 -4.39
C GLN A 124 -11.24 -10.74 -3.68
N VAL A 125 -10.32 -10.93 -2.74
CA VAL A 125 -9.57 -9.87 -2.08
C VAL A 125 -8.10 -10.09 -2.35
N LEU A 126 -7.42 -9.06 -2.84
CA LEU A 126 -5.96 -9.03 -2.90
C LEU A 126 -5.46 -8.43 -1.60
N ALA A 127 -4.63 -9.19 -0.88
CA ALA A 127 -3.92 -8.72 0.29
C ALA A 127 -2.45 -8.52 -0.03
N ARG A 128 -1.93 -7.38 0.40
CA ARG A 128 -0.52 -7.04 0.29
C ARG A 128 0.02 -6.58 1.64
N LEU A 129 1.18 -7.10 2.02
CA LEU A 129 1.99 -6.59 3.13
C LEU A 129 3.32 -6.06 2.61
N SER A 130 3.75 -4.90 3.08
CA SER A 130 5.00 -4.26 2.64
C SER A 130 5.83 -3.84 3.84
N THR A 131 7.10 -4.26 3.87
CA THR A 131 8.15 -3.76 4.76
C THR A 131 9.25 -3.08 3.93
N SER A 132 10.23 -2.44 4.56
CA SER A 132 11.35 -1.82 3.82
C SER A 132 12.12 -2.81 2.92
N SER A 133 12.19 -4.10 3.28
CA SER A 133 12.99 -5.10 2.57
C SER A 133 12.17 -6.12 1.78
N VAL A 134 10.89 -6.33 2.12
CA VAL A 134 10.06 -7.33 1.43
C VAL A 134 8.65 -6.83 1.16
N GLU A 135 8.03 -7.39 0.13
CA GLU A 135 6.60 -7.25 -0.16
C GLU A 135 6.00 -8.62 -0.42
N LEU A 136 4.88 -8.89 0.24
CA LEU A 136 4.11 -10.12 0.11
C LEU A 136 2.75 -9.80 -0.49
N GLY A 137 2.31 -10.60 -1.46
CA GLY A 137 1.00 -10.44 -2.10
C GLY A 137 0.31 -11.77 -2.28
N ARG A 138 -1.00 -11.83 -2.02
CA ARG A 138 -1.82 -13.02 -2.28
C ARG A 138 -3.29 -12.66 -2.50
N ALA A 139 -3.97 -13.39 -3.37
CA ALA A 139 -5.42 -13.32 -3.55
C ALA A 139 -6.15 -14.31 -2.60
N TYR A 140 -7.35 -13.93 -2.17
CA TYR A 140 -8.20 -14.71 -1.27
C TYR A 140 -9.65 -14.73 -1.76
N THR A 141 -10.28 -15.91 -1.70
CA THR A 141 -11.72 -16.04 -1.82
C THR A 141 -12.35 -15.89 -0.45
N LEU A 142 -13.29 -14.94 -0.31
CA LEU A 142 -14.08 -14.79 0.91
C LEU A 142 -15.10 -15.92 1.03
N THR A 143 -15.28 -16.42 2.24
CA THR A 143 -16.24 -17.48 2.57
C THR A 143 -17.12 -17.02 3.73
N THR A 144 -18.19 -17.75 4.02
CA THR A 144 -19.09 -17.45 5.15
C THR A 144 -18.39 -17.50 6.52
N SER A 145 -17.31 -18.27 6.63
CA SER A 145 -16.58 -18.49 7.90
C SER A 145 -15.20 -17.84 7.95
N GLY A 146 -14.74 -17.21 6.88
CA GLY A 146 -13.37 -16.69 6.80
C GLY A 146 -12.93 -16.39 5.37
N ALA A 147 -11.66 -16.67 5.06
CA ALA A 147 -11.09 -16.51 3.73
C ALA A 147 -10.14 -17.67 3.41
N THR A 148 -10.02 -18.03 2.14
CA THR A 148 -9.11 -19.08 1.66
C THR A 148 -8.16 -18.54 0.59
N PRO A 149 -6.87 -18.93 0.59
CA PRO A 149 -5.94 -18.60 -0.47
C PRO A 149 -6.46 -18.99 -1.85
N ALA A 150 -6.55 -18.03 -2.76
CA ALA A 150 -6.95 -18.23 -4.16
C ALA A 150 -5.77 -18.16 -5.14
N SER A 151 -4.59 -17.73 -4.67
CA SER A 151 -3.35 -17.70 -5.44
C SER A 151 -2.15 -18.25 -4.66
N ALA A 152 -1.07 -18.55 -5.39
CA ALA A 152 0.26 -18.66 -4.80
C ALA A 152 0.68 -17.34 -4.13
N LEU A 153 1.64 -17.43 -3.20
CA LEU A 153 2.24 -16.26 -2.56
C LEU A 153 3.21 -15.59 -3.55
N SER A 154 3.02 -14.29 -3.77
CA SER A 154 4.01 -13.43 -4.39
C SER A 154 4.96 -12.88 -3.32
N LEU A 155 6.27 -12.97 -3.57
CA LEU A 155 7.31 -12.42 -2.72
C LEU A 155 8.25 -11.57 -3.57
N MET A 156 8.36 -10.29 -3.22
CA MET A 156 9.37 -9.39 -3.76
C MET A 156 10.36 -9.05 -2.64
N ARG A 157 11.66 -9.18 -2.94
CA ARG A 157 12.75 -8.72 -2.05
C ARG A 157 13.34 -7.45 -2.65
N ARG A 158 13.45 -6.40 -1.83
CA ARG A 158 14.15 -5.16 -2.17
C ARG A 158 15.62 -5.30 -1.80
N GLY A 159 16.51 -4.90 -2.70
CA GLY A 159 17.98 -4.96 -2.55
C GLY A 159 18.59 -3.59 -2.67
#